data_AF-A0ABD3HAD6-F1
#
_entry.id   AF-A0ABD3HAD6-F1
#
_cell.length_a   1.000
_cell.length_b   1.000
_cell.length_c   1.000
_cell.angle_alpha   90.00
_cell.angle_beta   90.00
_cell.angle_gamma   90.00
#
_symmetry.space_group_name_H-M   'P 1'
#
loop_
_entity.id
_entity.type
_entity.pdbx_description
1 polymer ?
#
loop_
_entity_poly.entity_id
_entity_poly.type
_entity_poly.pdbx_seq_one_letter_code
_entity_poly.pdbx_strand_id
1 'polypeptide(L)'
;MLFNFEKYMLKSASSTEQTIGIQTVLNVLSVHSEDEEYLGQRLDSHWTSDPRALEVFKKFADNVQLLERMFKQRNANPQSKNRFGALKSTGYTLIGIPWSVSI
;
A
#
# COMPACT_ATOMS: atom_id res chain seq x y z
N MET A 1 -27.33 25.31 -8.06
CA MET A 1 -26.38 24.51 -8.84
C MET A 1 -25.53 25.38 -9.77
N LEU A 2 -26.11 26.26 -10.61
CA LEU A 2 -25.39 27.07 -11.61
C LEU A 2 -24.52 28.23 -11.08
N PHE A 3 -24.83 28.82 -9.91
CA PHE A 3 -24.13 30.02 -9.42
C PHE A 3 -23.05 29.74 -8.34
N ASN A 4 -23.07 28.56 -7.74
CA ASN A 4 -22.03 28.12 -6.79
C ASN A 4 -22.06 26.59 -6.71
N PHE A 5 -21.31 25.96 -7.62
CA PHE A 5 -21.26 24.51 -7.76
C PHE A 5 -20.59 23.84 -6.55
N GLU A 6 -19.51 24.44 -6.04
CA GLU A 6 -18.77 23.93 -4.87
C GLU A 6 -19.66 23.81 -3.63
N LYS A 7 -20.38 24.88 -3.28
CA LYS A 7 -21.32 24.87 -2.15
C LYS A 7 -22.43 23.83 -2.33
N TYR A 8 -22.86 23.59 -3.57
CA TYR A 8 -23.86 22.56 -3.86
C TYR A 8 -23.28 21.16 -3.65
N MET A 9 -22.05 20.90 -4.11
CA MET A 9 -21.37 19.61 -3.89
C MET A 9 -21.11 19.34 -2.41
N LEU A 10 -20.63 20.34 -1.66
CA LEU A 10 -20.37 20.21 -0.22
C LEU A 10 -21.64 19.92 0.59
N LYS A 11 -22.81 20.38 0.14
CA LYS A 11 -24.10 20.04 0.77
C LYS A 11 -24.51 18.58 0.56
N SER A 12 -24.03 17.95 -0.50
CA SER A 12 -24.30 16.53 -0.80
C SER A 12 -23.24 15.60 -0.21
N ALA A 13 -22.08 16.15 0.15
CA ALA A 13 -21.01 15.42 0.83
C ALA A 13 -21.29 15.28 2.34
N SER A 14 -20.42 14.53 3.02
CA SER A 14 -20.43 14.37 4.47
C SER A 14 -20.32 15.72 5.19
N SER A 15 -20.94 15.84 6.37
CA SER A 15 -20.72 17.02 7.23
C SER A 15 -19.26 17.13 7.66
N THR A 16 -18.87 18.29 8.17
CA THR A 16 -17.51 18.51 8.69
C THR A 16 -17.16 17.51 9.79
N GLU A 17 -18.07 17.26 10.72
CA GLU A 17 -17.88 16.34 11.85
C GLU A 17 -17.72 14.89 11.36
N GLN A 18 -18.55 14.47 10.41
CA GLN A 18 -18.44 13.15 9.77
C GLN A 18 -17.12 13.01 9.02
N THR A 19 -16.70 14.04 8.28
CA THR A 19 -15.45 14.05 7.52
C THR A 19 -14.25 13.90 8.43
N ILE A 20 -14.23 14.61 9.56
CA ILE A 20 -13.16 14.47 10.57
C ILE A 20 -13.11 13.03 11.08
N GLY A 21 -14.25 12.46 11.49
CA GLY A 21 -14.31 11.08 11.97
C GLY A 21 -13.80 10.06 10.95
N ILE A 22 -14.25 10.16 9.69
CA ILE A 22 -13.83 9.28 8.60
C ILE A 22 -12.32 9.43 8.36
N GLN A 23 -11.80 10.66 8.28
CA GLN A 23 -10.40 10.91 8.00
C GLN A 23 -9.49 10.41 9.13
N THR A 24 -9.90 10.55 10.40
CA THR A 24 -9.18 10.01 11.55
C THR A 24 -9.09 8.49 11.48
N VAL A 25 -10.20 7.81 11.22
CA VAL A 25 -10.22 6.33 11.09
C VAL A 25 -9.35 5.89 9.92
N LEU A 26 -9.49 6.51 8.74
CA LEU A 26 -8.66 6.19 7.58
C LEU A 26 -7.17 6.39 7.86
N ASN A 27 -6.80 7.46 8.56
CA ASN A 27 -5.41 7.71 8.91
C ASN A 27 -4.85 6.61 9.81
N VAL A 28 -5.60 6.18 10.84
CA VAL A 28 -5.16 5.09 11.72
C VAL A 28 -5.04 3.76 10.97
N LEU A 29 -6.00 3.44 10.09
CA LEU A 29 -6.02 2.17 9.34
C LEU A 29 -5.05 2.14 8.15
N SER A 30 -4.41 3.25 7.80
CA SER A 30 -3.50 3.34 6.64
C SER A 30 -2.02 3.39 7.05
N VAL A 31 -1.71 3.29 8.34
CA VAL A 31 -0.36 3.36 8.88
C VAL A 31 0.06 1.99 9.35
N HIS A 32 1.07 1.43 8.70
CA HIS A 32 1.67 0.18 9.11
C HIS A 32 2.48 0.35 10.40
N SER A 33 2.41 -0.65 11.28
CA SER A 33 3.27 -0.76 12.46
C SER A 33 4.76 -0.85 12.07
N GLU A 34 5.65 -0.38 12.94
CA GLU A 34 7.10 -0.56 12.79
C GLU A 34 7.51 -2.04 12.89
N ASP A 35 6.76 -2.82 13.68
CA ASP A 35 6.98 -4.25 13.90
C ASP A 35 6.25 -5.14 12.87
N GLU A 36 5.79 -4.57 11.76
CA GLU A 36 5.01 -5.30 10.75
C GLU A 36 5.86 -6.33 9.99
N GLU A 37 5.37 -7.57 9.88
CA GLU A 37 6.04 -8.61 9.08
C GLU A 37 5.47 -8.63 7.66
N TYR A 38 6.28 -8.22 6.70
CA TYR A 38 5.89 -8.18 5.29
C TYR A 38 6.12 -9.51 4.58
N LEU A 39 5.43 -9.70 3.46
CA LEU A 39 5.61 -10.87 2.60
C LEU A 39 7.09 -11.08 2.22
N GLY A 40 7.62 -12.27 2.51
CA GLY A 40 9.02 -12.60 2.23
C GLY A 40 10.01 -12.13 3.31
N GLN A 41 9.52 -11.56 4.41
CA GLN A 41 10.28 -11.26 5.61
C GLN A 41 9.88 -12.21 6.75
N ARG A 42 10.80 -12.38 7.71
CA ARG A 42 10.59 -13.10 8.97
C ARG A 42 11.35 -12.34 10.04
N LEU A 43 10.69 -11.93 11.11
CA LEU A 43 11.35 -11.24 12.22
C LEU A 43 12.23 -12.20 13.04
N ASP A 44 11.78 -13.43 13.24
CA ASP A 44 12.57 -14.49 13.87
C ASP A 44 13.40 -15.25 12.82
N SER A 45 14.73 -15.13 12.93
CA SER A 45 15.68 -15.83 12.06
C SER A 45 15.82 -17.32 12.35
N HIS A 46 15.32 -17.80 13.50
CA HIS A 46 15.41 -19.19 13.95
C HIS A 46 14.06 -19.91 14.00
N TRP A 47 13.06 -19.42 13.25
CA TRP A 47 11.71 -20.00 13.19
C TRP A 47 11.68 -21.48 12.76
N THR A 48 12.74 -21.98 12.13
CA THR A 48 12.93 -23.39 11.80
C THR A 48 14.40 -23.78 11.76
N SER A 49 14.70 -25.04 12.05
CA SER A 49 16.03 -25.64 11.87
C SER A 49 16.13 -26.52 10.62
N ASP A 50 15.04 -26.72 9.84
CA ASP A 50 15.09 -27.51 8.59
C ASP A 50 15.78 -26.70 7.48
N PRO A 51 16.96 -27.12 6.99
CA PRO A 51 17.68 -26.40 5.94
C PRO A 51 16.88 -26.26 4.64
N ARG A 52 16.02 -27.22 4.32
CA ARG A 52 15.19 -27.19 3.10
C ARG A 52 14.12 -26.11 3.19
N ALA A 53 13.50 -25.97 4.36
CA ALA A 53 12.49 -24.93 4.59
C ALA A 53 13.11 -23.54 4.46
N LEU A 54 14.31 -23.34 5.01
CA LEU A 54 15.07 -22.10 4.88
C LEU A 54 15.44 -21.79 3.42
N GLU A 55 15.89 -22.79 2.66
CA GLU A 55 16.24 -22.60 1.24
C GLU A 55 15.02 -22.22 0.39
N VAL A 56 13.89 -22.89 0.60
CA VAL A 56 12.63 -22.59 -0.11
C VAL A 56 12.13 -21.19 0.25
N PHE A 57 12.17 -20.82 1.53
CA PHE A 57 11.78 -19.48 1.97
C PHE A 57 12.67 -18.39 1.36
N LYS A 58 13.98 -18.62 1.30
CA LYS A 58 14.91 -17.70 0.65
C LYS A 58 14.56 -17.47 -0.82
N LYS A 59 14.30 -18.53 -1.59
CA LYS A 59 13.85 -18.43 -2.99
C LYS A 59 12.55 -17.64 -3.12
N PHE A 60 11.62 -17.84 -2.18
CA PHE A 60 10.38 -17.07 -2.14
C PHE A 60 10.64 -15.57 -1.90
N ALA A 61 11.46 -15.23 -0.90
CA ALA A 61 11.84 -13.84 -0.60
C ALA A 61 12.53 -13.15 -1.79
N ASP A 62 13.45 -13.84 -2.47
CA ASP A 62 14.14 -13.33 -3.66
C ASP A 62 13.15 -13.02 -4.81
N ASN A 63 12.14 -13.87 -4.99
CA ASN A 63 11.09 -13.65 -5.99
C ASN A 63 10.21 -12.45 -5.64
N VAL A 64 9.86 -12.24 -4.36
CA VAL A 64 9.12 -11.06 -3.91
C VAL A 64 9.93 -9.79 -4.21
N GLN A 65 11.22 -9.75 -3.87
CA GLN A 65 12.10 -8.61 -4.19
C GLN A 65 12.25 -8.36 -5.69
N LEU A 66 12.25 -9.42 -6.51
CA LEU A 66 12.24 -9.27 -7.97
C LEU A 66 10.96 -8.59 -8.45
N LEU A 67 9.80 -9.02 -7.95
CA LEU A 67 8.52 -8.41 -8.28
C LEU A 67 8.49 -6.92 -7.90
N GLU A 68 8.92 -6.56 -6.68
CA GLU A 68 9.01 -5.17 -6.26
C GLU A 68 9.84 -4.31 -7.22
N ARG A 69 11.00 -4.82 -7.67
CA ARG A 69 11.83 -4.15 -8.67
C ARG A 69 11.11 -3.98 -10.01
N MET A 70 10.43 -5.02 -10.49
CA MET A 70 9.62 -4.95 -11.71
C MET A 70 8.51 -3.91 -11.58
N PHE A 71 7.86 -3.79 -10.42
CA PHE A 71 6.86 -2.77 -10.17
C PHE A 71 7.44 -1.36 -10.19
N LYS A 72 8.59 -1.13 -9.53
CA LYS A 72 9.31 0.15 -9.59
C LYS A 72 9.67 0.53 -11.03
N GLN A 73 10.16 -0.42 -11.83
CA GLN A 73 10.46 -0.19 -13.25
C GLN A 73 9.22 0.15 -14.07
N ARG A 74 8.11 -0.55 -13.83
CA ARG A 74 6.84 -0.26 -14.51
C ARG A 74 6.25 1.08 -14.09
N ASN A 75 6.44 1.50 -12.84
CA ASN A 75 6.14 2.86 -12.41
C ASN A 75 7.10 3.85 -13.08
N ALA A 76 8.39 3.57 -13.26
CA ALA A 76 9.26 4.51 -13.97
C ALA A 76 8.99 4.62 -15.49
N ASN A 77 8.23 3.69 -16.08
CA ASN A 77 7.96 3.65 -17.52
C ASN A 77 6.91 4.71 -17.95
N PRO A 78 7.28 5.72 -18.77
CA PRO A 78 6.37 6.77 -19.22
C PRO A 78 5.20 6.27 -20.09
N GLN A 79 5.33 5.10 -20.69
CA GLN A 79 4.25 4.47 -21.48
C GLN A 79 3.13 3.91 -20.58
N SER A 80 3.39 3.70 -19.29
CA SER A 80 2.44 3.14 -18.31
C SER A 80 1.57 4.24 -17.68
N LYS A 81 0.79 4.95 -18.51
CA LYS A 81 0.01 6.16 -18.13
C LYS A 81 -0.96 5.94 -16.96
N ASN A 82 -1.56 4.75 -16.86
CA ASN A 82 -2.55 4.43 -15.83
C ASN A 82 -1.95 4.25 -14.43
N ARG A 83 -0.61 4.26 -14.29
CA ARG A 83 0.05 4.11 -12.98
C ARG A 83 0.17 5.42 -12.20
N PHE A 84 0.17 6.57 -12.87
CA PHE A 84 0.26 7.89 -12.22
C PHE A 84 -1.03 8.69 -12.29
N GLY A 85 -1.87 8.43 -13.29
CA GLY A 85 -3.05 9.25 -13.56
C GLY A 85 -2.70 10.73 -13.72
N ALA A 86 -3.68 11.60 -13.44
CA ALA A 86 -3.52 13.05 -13.57
C ALA A 86 -2.65 13.68 -12.45
N LEU A 87 -2.55 13.03 -11.29
CA LEU A 87 -1.90 13.58 -10.09
C LEU A 87 -0.37 13.51 -10.13
N LYS A 88 0.22 12.66 -10.99
CA LYS A 88 1.67 12.55 -11.25
C LYS A 88 2.57 12.41 -9.99
N SER A 89 2.00 12.02 -8.85
CA SER A 89 2.67 12.17 -7.55
C SER A 89 3.65 11.04 -7.23
N THR A 90 3.29 9.76 -7.42
CA THR A 90 4.18 8.64 -7.00
C THR A 90 4.03 7.30 -7.75
N GLY A 91 3.15 7.19 -8.73
CA GLY A 91 2.89 5.90 -9.40
C GLY A 91 2.05 4.97 -8.51
N TYR A 92 1.80 3.72 -8.94
CA TYR A 92 1.03 2.76 -8.14
C TYR A 92 1.96 1.95 -7.21
N THR A 93 1.89 2.18 -5.90
CA THR A 93 2.82 1.61 -4.90
C THR A 93 2.16 0.74 -3.83
N LEU A 94 0.85 0.45 -3.93
CA LEU A 94 0.07 -0.34 -2.96
C LEU A 94 0.37 -1.86 -3.03
N ILE A 95 1.65 -2.24 -3.03
CA ILE A 95 2.12 -3.63 -3.10
C ILE A 95 2.93 -4.05 -1.87
N GLY A 96 3.13 -3.14 -0.90
CA GLY A 96 3.62 -3.53 0.43
C GLY A 96 2.53 -4.37 1.08
N ILE A 97 2.66 -5.69 0.99
CA ILE A 97 1.64 -6.64 1.45
C ILE A 97 2.10 -7.19 2.80
N PRO A 98 1.39 -6.85 3.89
CA PRO A 98 1.56 -7.51 5.18
C PRO A 98 1.32 -9.02 5.06
N TRP A 99 1.99 -9.81 5.89
CA TRP A 99 1.80 -11.27 5.91
C TRP A 99 0.39 -11.67 6.38
N SER A 100 -0.26 -10.81 7.15
CA SER A 100 -1.59 -11.02 7.75
C SER A 100 -2.54 -9.87 7.49
N VAL A 101 -3.79 -10.02 7.95
CA VAL A 101 -4.71 -8.88 8.09
C VAL A 101 -4.29 -8.11 9.35
N SER A 102 -3.27 -7.27 9.18
CA SER A 102 -2.72 -6.33 10.15
C SER A 102 -2.88 -4.91 9.60
N ILE A 103 -3.14 -3.95 10.49
CA ILE A 103 -3.27 -2.53 10.13
C ILE A 103 -1.91 -1.85 10.31
#